data_AF-A0A975BAI5-F1
#
_entry.id   AF-A0A975BAI5-F1
#
_cell.length_a   1.000
_cell.length_b   1.000
_cell.length_c   1.000
_cell.angle_alpha   90.00
_cell.angle_beta   90.00
_cell.angle_gamma   90.00
#
_symmetry.space_group_name_H-M   'P 1'
#
loop_
_entity.id
_entity.type
_entity.pdbx_description
1 polymer ?
#
loop_
_entity_poly.entity_id
_entity_poly.type
_entity_poly.pdbx_seq_one_letter_code
_entity_poly.pdbx_strand_id
1 'polypeptide(L)'
;MFLKKNKGNVTLLEFLCQEVDRQEIFYSGYNQYNSCYFIFNIQLIKVVKLIMKAKDFYTQTHLVVAAIRIYSYQNSEAPSVEAICKTLSIATEQGHLVCKKLDEMEIIEMVKGPYGSRLFIKDHLKIEEIPKDDPGTSIKDELERFQNTQKDFKQKIEEFKAKKDEEQKNLFAQIEERLKKKKSN
;
A
#
# COMPACT_ATOMS: atom_id res chain seq x y z
N MET A 1 28.97 -18.34 -10.09
CA MET A 1 28.03 -18.24 -11.24
C MET A 1 27.66 -16.76 -11.42
N PHE A 2 27.17 -16.37 -12.60
CA PHE A 2 26.99 -14.97 -13.05
C PHE A 2 25.49 -14.64 -13.23
N LEU A 3 24.97 -13.42 -13.02
CA LEU A 3 25.55 -12.15 -12.50
C LEU A 3 24.78 -11.76 -11.18
N LYS A 4 24.47 -10.52 -10.74
CA LYS A 4 24.66 -9.13 -11.22
C LYS A 4 24.55 -8.13 -10.04
N LYS A 5 25.05 -6.89 -10.21
CA LYS A 5 24.69 -5.73 -9.36
C LYS A 5 23.38 -5.12 -9.88
N ASN A 6 22.48 -4.73 -8.97
CA ASN A 6 21.53 -3.65 -9.20
C ASN A 6 21.76 -2.55 -8.16
N LYS A 7 21.87 -1.30 -8.61
CA LYS A 7 21.72 -0.10 -7.78
C LYS A 7 20.33 0.44 -8.05
N GLY A 8 19.53 0.71 -7.02
CA GLY A 8 18.23 1.34 -7.16
C GLY A 8 17.42 1.18 -5.89
N ASN A 9 17.03 2.31 -5.31
CA ASN A 9 16.13 2.53 -4.18
C ASN A 9 15.37 1.30 -3.64
N VAL A 10 16.00 0.52 -2.77
CA VAL A 10 15.27 -0.24 -1.75
C VAL A 10 14.67 0.80 -0.82
N THR A 11 13.34 0.93 -0.82
CA THR A 11 12.68 1.88 0.08
C THR A 11 12.75 1.36 1.51
N LEU A 12 12.91 2.26 2.49
CA LEU A 12 12.99 1.91 3.92
C LEU A 12 11.82 1.03 4.41
N LEU A 13 10.67 1.09 3.72
CA LEU A 13 9.50 0.25 3.95
C LEU A 13 9.79 -1.25 3.79
N GLU A 14 10.55 -1.67 2.77
CA GLU A 14 10.83 -3.09 2.52
C GLU A 14 11.72 -3.70 3.61
N PHE A 15 12.67 -2.92 4.12
CA PHE A 15 13.54 -3.33 5.22
C PHE A 15 12.75 -3.48 6.54
N LEU A 16 11.85 -2.52 6.82
CA LEU A 16 11.01 -2.55 8.01
C LEU A 16 10.01 -3.71 8.02
N CYS A 17 9.48 -4.14 6.87
CA CYS A 17 8.60 -5.32 6.81
C CYS A 17 9.35 -6.61 7.16
N GLN A 18 10.56 -6.84 6.63
CA GLN A 18 11.33 -8.06 6.92
C GLN A 18 11.79 -8.20 8.38
N GLU A 19 11.73 -7.12 9.15
CA GLU A 19 12.15 -7.09 10.56
C GLU A 19 10.99 -7.34 11.53
N VAL A 20 9.72 -7.20 11.08
CA VAL A 20 8.51 -7.51 11.86
C VAL A 20 8.22 -9.01 11.89
N ASP A 21 8.28 -9.69 10.74
CA ASP A 21 7.99 -11.14 10.60
C ASP A 21 8.92 -12.06 11.43
N ARG A 22 9.99 -11.51 12.02
CA ARG A 22 10.97 -12.26 12.83
C ARG A 22 10.71 -12.23 14.34
N GLN A 23 9.73 -11.47 14.84
CA GLN A 23 9.56 -11.26 16.30
C GLN A 23 8.44 -12.05 16.99
N GLU A 24 7.66 -12.88 16.29
CA GLU A 24 6.62 -13.70 16.95
C GLU A 24 7.18 -14.85 17.84
N ILE A 25 8.49 -15.12 17.81
CA ILE A 25 9.13 -16.19 18.58
C ILE A 25 10.01 -15.60 19.71
N PHE A 26 9.40 -15.29 20.87
CA PHE A 26 9.85 -15.68 22.23
C PHE A 26 9.08 -14.94 23.34
N TYR A 27 7.94 -15.48 23.78
CA TYR A 27 7.29 -15.08 25.04
C TYR A 27 7.78 -15.94 26.22
N SER A 28 8.93 -15.60 26.82
CA SER A 28 9.23 -15.87 28.24
C SER A 28 10.53 -15.18 28.69
N GLY A 29 10.58 -14.77 29.98
CA GLY A 29 11.77 -14.16 30.59
C GLY A 29 11.51 -12.73 31.07
N TYR A 30 11.76 -12.49 32.37
CA TYR A 30 11.60 -11.16 32.98
C TYR A 30 12.89 -10.32 32.89
N ASN A 31 12.70 -9.01 32.91
CA ASN A 31 13.65 -7.95 33.27
C ASN A 31 14.73 -7.48 32.26
N GLN A 32 15.10 -6.20 32.45
CA GLN A 32 16.32 -5.52 31.96
C GLN A 32 16.41 -4.97 30.51
N TYR A 33 15.30 -4.73 29.80
CA TYR A 33 15.32 -4.04 28.49
C TYR A 33 14.48 -2.74 28.38
N ASN A 34 14.14 -2.09 29.50
CA ASN A 34 13.17 -0.98 29.54
C ASN A 34 13.54 0.29 28.72
N SER A 35 14.81 0.46 28.31
CA SER A 35 15.22 1.64 27.51
C SER A 35 14.91 1.50 26.01
N CYS A 36 15.39 0.43 25.35
CA CYS A 36 15.19 0.26 23.91
C CYS A 36 13.72 0.12 23.52
N TYR A 37 12.94 -0.68 24.27
CA TYR A 37 11.51 -0.87 23.98
C TYR A 37 10.72 0.44 24.07
N PHE A 38 11.08 1.33 25.00
CA PHE A 38 10.44 2.64 25.17
C PHE A 38 10.75 3.58 24.00
N ILE A 39 12.02 3.62 23.55
CA ILE A 39 12.43 4.40 22.37
C ILE A 39 11.74 3.87 21.10
N PHE A 40 11.68 2.55 20.90
CA PHE A 40 11.05 1.93 19.74
C PHE A 40 9.54 2.18 19.70
N ASN A 41 8.84 2.06 20.84
CA ASN A 41 7.42 2.42 20.95
C ASN A 41 7.18 3.90 20.64
N ILE A 42 7.97 4.81 21.23
CA ILE A 42 7.86 6.25 20.97
C ILE A 42 8.09 6.56 19.48
N GLN A 43 9.05 5.89 18.85
CA GLN A 43 9.34 6.10 17.43
C GLN A 43 8.22 5.57 16.53
N LEU A 44 7.67 4.39 16.82
CA LEU A 44 6.53 3.81 16.11
C LEU A 44 5.27 4.70 16.25
N ILE A 45 4.95 5.13 17.47
CA ILE A 45 3.83 6.04 17.76
C ILE A 45 4.03 7.40 17.05
N LYS A 46 5.25 7.94 17.00
CA LYS A 46 5.57 9.16 16.22
C LYS A 46 5.35 8.94 14.72
N VAL A 47 5.75 7.81 14.16
CA VAL A 47 5.58 7.48 12.74
C VAL A 47 4.08 7.34 12.39
N VAL A 48 3.30 6.59 13.18
CA VAL A 48 1.84 6.51 13.01
C VAL A 48 1.19 7.89 13.11
N LYS A 49 1.58 8.69 14.12
CA LYS A 49 1.03 10.05 14.31
C LYS A 49 1.41 11.03 13.19
N LEU A 50 2.59 10.88 12.57
CA LEU A 50 2.98 11.62 11.37
C LEU A 50 2.16 11.19 10.15
N ILE A 51 2.04 9.88 9.92
CA ILE A 51 1.21 9.30 8.84
C ILE A 51 -0.26 9.73 8.96
N MET A 52 -0.77 9.93 10.16
CA MET A 52 -2.15 10.39 10.38
C MET A 52 -2.33 11.91 10.31
N LYS A 53 -1.28 12.71 10.53
CA LYS A 53 -1.35 14.18 10.41
C LYS A 53 -1.38 14.69 8.96
N ALA A 54 -1.11 13.81 7.99
CA ALA A 54 -1.08 14.09 6.56
C ALA A 54 -2.10 13.24 5.78
N LYS A 55 -3.26 12.91 6.37
CA LYS A 55 -4.36 12.21 5.70
C LYS A 55 -5.49 13.15 5.35
N ASP A 56 -5.96 13.03 4.12
CA ASP A 56 -7.14 13.70 3.57
C ASP A 56 -8.43 13.32 4.33
N PHE A 57 -9.50 14.08 4.11
CA PHE A 57 -10.75 13.85 4.83
C PHE A 57 -11.39 12.49 4.48
N TYR A 58 -11.22 12.00 3.23
CA TYR A 58 -11.63 10.66 2.83
C TYR A 58 -10.92 9.57 3.65
N THR A 59 -9.58 9.57 3.72
CA THR A 59 -8.87 8.52 4.49
C THR A 59 -9.12 8.64 5.99
N GLN A 60 -9.26 9.85 6.54
CA GLN A 60 -9.68 10.02 7.94
C GLN A 60 -11.06 9.38 8.21
N THR A 61 -11.99 9.53 7.28
CA THR A 61 -13.34 8.94 7.37
C THR A 61 -13.31 7.41 7.36
N HIS A 62 -12.58 6.79 6.42
CA HIS A 62 -12.40 5.34 6.40
C HIS A 62 -11.78 4.79 7.68
N LEU A 63 -10.80 5.49 8.27
CA LEU A 63 -10.19 5.09 9.54
C LEU A 63 -11.17 5.15 10.72
N VAL A 64 -12.03 6.18 10.80
CA VAL A 64 -13.08 6.28 11.83
C VAL A 64 -14.09 5.14 11.69
N VAL A 65 -14.60 4.88 10.47
CA VAL A 65 -15.57 3.81 10.22
C VAL A 65 -14.96 2.42 10.45
N ALA A 66 -13.69 2.21 10.11
CA ALA A 66 -12.97 0.97 10.43
C ALA A 66 -12.76 0.80 11.95
N ALA A 67 -12.38 1.85 12.66
CA ALA A 67 -12.23 1.82 14.11
C ALA A 67 -13.57 1.53 14.83
N ILE A 68 -14.69 2.06 14.34
CA ILE A 68 -16.02 1.74 14.86
C ILE A 68 -16.33 0.24 14.70
N ARG A 69 -16.11 -0.32 13.51
CA ARG A 69 -16.31 -1.77 13.25
C ARG A 69 -15.45 -2.65 14.16
N ILE A 70 -14.16 -2.32 14.30
CA ILE A 70 -13.22 -3.07 15.14
C ILE A 70 -13.63 -2.98 16.62
N TYR A 71 -13.94 -1.78 17.13
CA TYR A 71 -14.33 -1.60 18.53
C TYR A 71 -15.63 -2.36 18.85
N SER A 72 -16.66 -2.24 18.02
CA SER A 72 -17.93 -2.95 18.26
C SER A 72 -17.81 -4.46 18.16
N TYR A 73 -16.94 -4.99 17.29
CA TYR A 73 -16.63 -6.42 17.28
C TYR A 73 -15.89 -6.87 18.56
N GLN A 74 -14.91 -6.09 19.03
CA GLN A 74 -14.10 -6.43 20.20
C GLN A 74 -14.86 -6.32 21.54
N ASN A 75 -15.77 -5.35 21.66
CA ASN A 75 -16.43 -5.00 22.93
C ASN A 75 -17.93 -5.36 22.97
N SER A 76 -18.51 -5.79 21.85
CA SER A 76 -19.96 -6.01 21.67
C SER A 76 -20.82 -4.77 21.99
N GLU A 77 -20.26 -3.56 21.88
CA GLU A 77 -20.91 -2.29 22.22
C GLU A 77 -20.63 -1.22 21.16
N ALA A 78 -21.54 -0.25 20.98
CA ALA A 78 -21.28 0.94 20.18
C ALA A 78 -20.20 1.82 20.84
N PRO A 79 -19.11 2.21 20.16
CA PRO A 79 -18.06 3.04 20.74
C PRO A 79 -18.54 4.45 21.10
N SER A 80 -17.86 5.07 22.06
CA SER A 80 -17.91 6.53 22.23
C SER A 80 -16.84 7.21 21.38
N VAL A 81 -16.91 8.54 21.22
CA VAL A 81 -15.89 9.30 20.46
C VAL A 81 -14.51 9.15 21.12
N GLU A 82 -14.44 9.16 22.44
CA GLU A 82 -13.20 9.02 23.21
C GLU A 82 -12.59 7.62 23.06
N ALA A 83 -13.41 6.58 22.86
CA ALA A 83 -12.95 5.23 22.54
C ALA A 83 -12.28 5.20 21.15
N ILE A 84 -12.93 5.76 20.12
CA ILE A 84 -12.34 5.89 18.78
C ILE A 84 -11.06 6.73 18.80
N CYS A 85 -11.02 7.81 19.59
CA CYS A 85 -9.83 8.65 19.72
C CYS A 85 -8.63 7.88 20.30
N LYS A 86 -8.87 6.98 21.26
CA LYS A 86 -7.85 6.07 21.80
C LYS A 86 -7.40 5.04 20.76
N THR A 87 -8.34 4.35 20.11
CA THR A 87 -8.06 3.35 19.06
C THR A 87 -7.24 3.94 17.91
N LEU A 88 -7.52 5.19 17.51
CA LEU A 88 -6.81 5.90 16.44
C LEU A 88 -5.65 6.78 16.92
N SER A 89 -5.38 6.86 18.23
CA SER A 89 -4.34 7.73 18.82
C SER A 89 -4.43 9.22 18.40
N ILE A 90 -5.64 9.73 18.14
CA ILE A 90 -5.92 11.12 17.77
C ILE A 90 -6.32 11.96 18.97
N ALA A 91 -6.24 13.29 18.84
CA ALA A 91 -6.73 14.23 19.84
C ALA A 91 -8.27 14.20 19.88
N THR A 92 -8.85 14.24 21.09
CA THR A 92 -10.30 14.18 21.32
C THR A 92 -11.07 15.28 20.58
N GLU A 93 -10.50 16.49 20.52
CA GLU A 93 -11.04 17.63 19.77
C GLU A 93 -11.19 17.33 18.26
N GLN A 94 -10.14 16.78 17.64
CA GLN A 94 -10.16 16.35 16.24
C GLN A 94 -11.17 15.21 16.03
N GLY A 95 -11.25 14.27 16.99
CA GLY A 95 -12.22 13.18 16.94
C GLY A 95 -13.66 13.68 16.95
N HIS A 96 -14.02 14.60 17.85
CA HIS A 96 -15.36 15.22 17.86
C HIS A 96 -15.62 16.03 16.58
N LEU A 97 -14.63 16.78 16.07
CA LEU A 97 -14.77 17.56 14.83
C LEU A 97 -15.07 16.66 13.62
N VAL A 98 -14.32 15.55 13.48
CA VAL A 98 -14.55 14.56 12.41
C VAL A 98 -15.89 13.85 12.62
N CYS A 99 -16.19 13.34 13.81
CA CYS A 99 -17.44 12.62 14.07
C CYS A 99 -18.68 13.51 13.81
N LYS A 100 -18.65 14.78 14.24
CA LYS A 100 -19.74 15.74 13.97
C LYS A 100 -19.94 15.96 12.47
N LYS A 101 -18.87 16.10 11.69
CA LYS A 101 -18.98 16.24 10.23
C LYS A 101 -19.50 14.96 9.56
N LEU A 102 -19.19 13.78 10.10
CA LEU A 102 -19.70 12.50 9.59
C LEU A 102 -21.17 12.23 9.96
N ASP A 103 -21.63 12.76 11.09
CA ASP A 103 -23.03 12.82 11.51
C ASP A 103 -23.84 13.77 10.60
N GLU A 104 -23.29 14.97 10.31
CA GLU A 104 -23.83 15.94 9.35
C GLU A 104 -23.91 15.40 7.90
N MET A 105 -23.03 14.46 7.54
CA MET A 105 -23.04 13.76 6.24
C MET A 105 -23.85 12.45 6.26
N GLU A 106 -24.47 12.10 7.39
CA GLU A 106 -25.20 10.84 7.63
C GLU A 106 -24.38 9.55 7.40
N ILE A 107 -23.06 9.62 7.44
CA ILE A 107 -22.16 8.45 7.30
C ILE A 107 -22.20 7.62 8.58
N ILE A 108 -22.21 8.32 9.73
CA ILE A 108 -22.40 7.76 11.05
C ILE A 108 -23.61 8.43 11.71
N GLU A 109 -24.03 7.92 12.88
CA GLU A 109 -25.07 8.51 13.73
C GLU A 109 -24.55 8.67 15.16
N MET A 110 -24.66 9.88 15.72
CA MET A 110 -24.24 10.24 17.08
C MET A 110 -25.40 10.22 18.08
N VAL A 111 -25.80 9.04 18.54
CA VAL A 111 -26.88 8.88 19.53
C VAL A 111 -26.39 9.30 20.92
N LYS A 112 -27.02 10.33 21.51
CA LYS A 112 -26.73 10.82 22.86
C LYS A 112 -27.52 10.02 23.91
N GLY A 113 -26.85 9.18 24.68
CA GLY A 113 -27.42 8.46 25.82
C GLY A 113 -27.04 9.07 27.18
N PRO A 114 -27.61 8.55 28.28
CA PRO A 114 -27.30 9.02 29.64
C PRO A 114 -25.84 8.75 30.07
N TYR A 115 -25.16 7.82 29.39
CA TYR A 115 -23.75 7.47 29.61
C TYR A 115 -22.81 8.03 28.53
N GLY A 116 -23.23 9.08 27.82
CA GLY A 116 -22.44 9.74 26.77
C GLY A 116 -22.94 9.48 25.35
N SER A 117 -22.19 9.97 24.36
CA SER A 117 -22.53 9.80 22.93
C SER A 117 -22.01 8.46 22.41
N ARG A 118 -22.84 7.72 21.69
CA ARG A 118 -22.51 6.44 21.05
C ARG A 118 -22.57 6.56 19.54
N LEU A 119 -21.63 5.91 18.86
CA LEU A 119 -21.43 6.00 17.41
C LEU A 119 -21.95 4.75 16.72
N PHE A 120 -22.84 4.93 15.76
CA PHE A 120 -23.35 3.87 14.88
C PHE A 120 -22.97 4.19 13.43
N ILE A 121 -22.84 3.18 12.58
CA ILE A 121 -22.59 3.36 11.14
C ILE A 121 -23.95 3.35 10.44
N LYS A 122 -24.27 4.43 9.71
CA LYS A 122 -25.57 4.61 9.05
C LYS A 122 -25.46 4.25 7.57
N ASP A 123 -24.71 5.04 6.80
CA ASP A 123 -24.40 4.72 5.40
C ASP A 123 -22.90 4.92 5.12
N HIS A 124 -22.19 3.80 4.96
CA HIS A 124 -20.75 3.81 4.68
C HIS A 124 -20.41 3.90 3.18
N LEU A 125 -21.39 3.99 2.28
CA LEU A 125 -21.16 4.16 0.84
C LEU A 125 -20.97 5.63 0.49
N LYS A 126 -21.64 6.54 1.21
CA LYS A 126 -21.45 8.01 1.15
C LYS A 126 -20.01 8.48 1.38
N ILE A 127 -19.12 7.62 1.88
CA ILE A 127 -17.69 7.92 1.99
C ILE A 127 -17.05 8.11 0.60
N GLU A 128 -17.52 7.39 -0.43
CA GLU A 128 -17.03 7.52 -1.81
C GLU A 128 -17.53 8.79 -2.51
N GLU A 129 -18.50 9.52 -1.92
CA GLU A 129 -18.91 10.86 -2.37
C GLU A 129 -17.95 11.96 -1.87
N ILE A 130 -17.06 11.65 -0.92
CA ILE A 130 -16.07 12.60 -0.40
C ILE A 130 -14.97 12.82 -1.46
N PRO A 131 -14.69 14.08 -1.87
CA PRO A 131 -13.57 14.36 -2.76
C PRO A 131 -12.24 13.98 -2.10
N LYS A 132 -11.41 13.24 -2.84
CA LYS A 132 -10.03 12.91 -2.47
C LYS A 132 -9.13 14.09 -2.84
N ASP A 133 -8.30 14.52 -1.90
CA ASP A 133 -7.37 15.65 -2.11
C ASP A 133 -6.17 15.29 -3.01
N ASP A 134 -5.95 13.98 -3.26
CA ASP A 134 -4.88 13.46 -4.12
C ASP A 134 -5.42 12.96 -5.47
N PRO A 135 -5.20 13.69 -6.59
CA PRO A 135 -5.37 13.18 -7.94
C PRO A 135 -4.17 12.29 -8.32
N GLY A 136 -3.99 11.18 -7.57
CA GLY A 136 -3.01 10.15 -7.90
C GLY A 136 -3.19 9.69 -9.35
N THR A 137 -2.08 9.45 -10.06
CA THR A 137 -2.06 9.31 -11.54
C THR A 137 -3.22 8.46 -12.03
N SER A 138 -4.08 9.06 -12.84
CA SER A 138 -5.40 8.49 -13.10
C SER A 138 -5.28 7.13 -13.77
N ILE A 139 -6.31 6.30 -13.66
CA ILE A 139 -6.35 4.97 -14.30
C ILE A 139 -6.07 5.07 -15.82
N LYS A 140 -6.33 6.23 -16.45
CA LYS A 140 -5.97 6.52 -17.85
C LYS A 140 -4.46 6.64 -18.07
N ASP A 141 -3.77 7.30 -17.15
CA ASP A 141 -2.33 7.57 -17.18
C ASP A 141 -1.54 6.27 -17.00
N GLU A 142 -2.00 5.41 -16.08
CA GLU A 142 -1.44 4.06 -15.88
C GLU A 142 -1.73 3.14 -17.08
N LEU A 143 -2.96 3.21 -17.62
CA LEU A 143 -3.34 2.47 -18.83
C LEU A 143 -2.50 2.91 -20.05
N GLU A 144 -2.21 4.20 -20.21
CA GLU A 144 -1.34 4.70 -21.28
C GLU A 144 0.11 4.20 -21.11
N ARG A 145 0.66 4.27 -19.89
CA ARG A 145 1.98 3.69 -19.57
C ARG A 145 2.04 2.20 -19.88
N PHE A 146 0.99 1.45 -19.54
CA PHE A 146 0.89 0.01 -19.84
C PHE A 146 0.80 -0.26 -21.35
N GLN A 147 -0.04 0.47 -22.09
CA GLN A 147 -0.16 0.33 -23.54
C GLN A 147 1.13 0.68 -24.28
N ASN A 148 1.85 1.72 -23.85
CA ASN A 148 3.12 2.09 -24.45
C ASN A 148 4.20 1.05 -24.15
N THR A 149 4.26 0.52 -22.92
CA THR A 149 5.13 -0.62 -22.56
C THR A 149 4.87 -1.86 -23.42
N GLN A 150 3.61 -2.18 -23.70
CA GLN A 150 3.20 -3.26 -24.63
C GLN A 150 3.71 -3.04 -26.07
N LYS A 151 3.57 -1.82 -26.62
CA LYS A 151 4.07 -1.48 -27.97
C LYS A 151 5.58 -1.66 -28.06
N ASP A 152 6.31 -1.10 -27.11
CA ASP A 152 7.77 -1.21 -26.95
C ASP A 152 8.25 -2.65 -26.90
N PHE A 153 7.55 -3.50 -26.14
CA PHE A 153 7.90 -4.90 -25.98
C PHE A 153 7.64 -5.70 -27.26
N LYS A 154 6.50 -5.42 -27.93
CA LYS A 154 6.16 -6.04 -29.22
C LYS A 154 7.19 -5.70 -30.31
N GLN A 155 7.59 -4.42 -30.44
CA GLN A 155 8.61 -4.00 -31.39
C GLN A 155 9.95 -4.71 -31.17
N LYS A 156 10.38 -4.84 -29.90
CA LYS A 156 11.63 -5.56 -29.55
C LYS A 156 11.56 -7.05 -29.89
N ILE A 157 10.39 -7.69 -29.80
CA ILE A 157 10.18 -9.07 -30.26
C ILE A 157 10.26 -9.17 -31.79
N GLU A 158 9.64 -8.25 -32.52
CA GLU A 158 9.66 -8.22 -33.99
C GLU A 158 11.08 -7.97 -34.54
N GLU A 159 11.84 -7.02 -33.96
CA GLU A 159 13.26 -6.81 -34.26
C GLU A 159 14.13 -8.04 -33.98
N PHE A 160 13.93 -8.69 -32.81
CA PHE A 160 14.73 -9.86 -32.43
C PHE A 160 14.46 -11.04 -33.35
N LYS A 161 13.19 -11.24 -33.76
CA LYS A 161 12.82 -12.27 -34.73
C LYS A 161 13.41 -11.97 -36.11
N ALA A 162 13.29 -10.73 -36.61
CA ALA A 162 13.86 -10.35 -37.91
C ALA A 162 15.38 -10.60 -37.97
N LYS A 163 16.13 -10.25 -36.92
CA LYS A 163 17.56 -10.54 -36.81
C LYS A 163 17.86 -12.05 -36.78
N LYS A 164 17.05 -12.86 -36.10
CA LYS A 164 17.23 -14.33 -36.08
C LYS A 164 16.95 -14.96 -37.44
N ASP A 165 15.92 -14.52 -38.15
CA ASP A 165 15.60 -14.98 -39.50
C ASP A 165 16.71 -14.58 -40.51
N GLU A 166 17.38 -13.44 -40.31
CA GLU A 166 18.54 -12.99 -41.11
C GLU A 166 19.82 -13.77 -40.77
N GLU A 167 20.18 -13.90 -39.49
CA GLU A 167 21.30 -14.72 -39.02
C GLU A 167 21.20 -16.15 -39.56
N GLN A 168 20.01 -16.74 -39.53
CA GLN A 168 19.77 -18.11 -40.01
C GLN A 168 20.00 -18.24 -41.52
N LYS A 169 19.51 -17.30 -42.34
CA LYS A 169 19.75 -17.27 -43.80
C LYS A 169 21.24 -17.14 -44.11
N ASN A 170 21.93 -16.22 -43.43
CA ASN A 170 23.37 -15.99 -43.60
C ASN A 170 24.22 -17.21 -43.17
N LEU A 171 23.77 -17.96 -42.15
CA LEU A 171 24.41 -19.21 -41.73
C LEU A 171 24.20 -20.33 -42.77
N PHE A 172 22.97 -20.51 -43.29
CA PHE A 172 22.70 -21.50 -44.34
C PHE A 172 23.50 -21.24 -45.62
N ALA A 173 23.57 -19.98 -46.08
CA ALA A 173 24.36 -19.61 -47.26
C ALA A 173 25.85 -19.96 -47.10
N GLN A 174 26.44 -19.69 -45.93
CA GLN A 174 27.83 -20.07 -45.63
C GLN A 174 28.04 -21.59 -45.57
N ILE A 175 27.05 -22.36 -45.11
CA ILE A 175 27.12 -23.83 -45.09
C ILE A 175 27.06 -24.36 -46.53
N GLU A 176 26.14 -23.86 -47.36
CA GLU A 176 26.06 -24.23 -48.77
C GLU A 176 27.36 -23.95 -49.53
N GLU A 177 27.96 -22.78 -49.36
CA GLU A 177 29.25 -22.46 -49.99
C GLU A 177 30.34 -23.45 -49.59
N ARG A 178 30.45 -23.77 -48.30
CA ARG A 178 31.46 -24.71 -47.78
C ARG A 178 31.24 -26.13 -48.32
N LEU A 179 29.98 -26.56 -48.47
CA LEU A 179 29.63 -27.84 -49.08
C LEU A 179 29.92 -27.87 -50.59
N LYS A 180 29.58 -26.81 -51.34
CA LYS A 180 29.88 -26.67 -52.77
C LYS A 180 31.39 -26.69 -53.02
N LYS A 181 32.17 -25.92 -52.25
CA LYS A 181 33.65 -25.90 -52.30
C LYS A 181 34.25 -27.27 -51.95
N LYS A 182 33.72 -27.98 -50.94
CA LYS A 182 34.14 -29.35 -50.60
C LYS A 182 33.76 -30.44 -51.63
N LYS A 183 32.90 -30.14 -52.60
CA LYS A 183 32.48 -31.07 -53.66
C LYS A 183 33.19 -30.81 -55.00
N SER A 184 34.19 -29.92 -54.99
CA SER A 184 34.97 -29.49 -56.16
C SER A 184 36.48 -29.79 -56.02
N ASN A 185 36.86 -30.49 -54.94
CA ASN A 185 38.16 -31.11 -54.64
C ASN A 185 37.92 -32.60 -54.36
#